data_AF-A0AAE0F0Z7-F1
#
_entry.id   AF-A0AAE0F0Z7-F1
#
_cell.length_a   1.000
_cell.length_b   1.000
_cell.length_c   1.000
_cell.angle_alpha   90.00
_cell.angle_beta   90.00
_cell.angle_gamma   90.00
#
_symmetry.space_group_name_H-M   'P 1'
#
loop_
_entity.id
_entity.type
_entity.pdbx_description
1 polymer ?
#
loop_
_entity_poly.entity_id
_entity_poly.type
_entity_poly.pdbx_seq_one_letter_code
_entity_poly.pdbx_strand_id
1 'polypeptide(L)' 'MQLDSYSMKTKRDATRRALALSKFREKRKNLSFEKKVRYVSRKKLAENRPRVRGQFVKRNLPAMEVMLAT' A
#
# COMPACT_ATOMS: atom_id res chain seq x y z
N MET A 1 -42.87 16.50 -19.15
CA MET A 1 -41.49 17.06 -19.20
C MET A 1 -40.55 16.59 -18.08
N GLN A 2 -40.98 15.86 -17.05
CA GLN A 2 -40.09 15.29 -16.01
C GLN A 2 -39.51 13.90 -16.32
N LEU A 3 -40.14 13.15 -17.24
CA LEU A 3 -39.75 11.77 -17.55
C LEU A 3 -38.47 11.69 -18.39
N ASP A 4 -38.25 12.67 -19.28
CA ASP A 4 -37.07 12.71 -20.14
C ASP A 4 -35.79 12.97 -19.34
N SER A 5 -35.84 13.84 -18.34
CA SER A 5 -34.69 14.14 -17.47
C SER A 5 -34.36 12.96 -16.55
N TYR A 6 -35.37 12.21 -16.09
CA TYR A 6 -35.19 10.98 -15.33
C TYR A 6 -34.53 9.88 -16.19
N SER A 7 -35.02 9.67 -17.42
CA SER A 7 -34.43 8.73 -18.40
C SER A 7 -32.98 9.08 -18.75
N MET A 8 -32.65 10.37 -18.91
CA MET A 8 -31.28 10.80 -19.17
C MET A 8 -30.38 10.67 -17.93
N LYS A 9 -30.91 10.82 -16.72
CA LYS A 9 -30.15 10.62 -15.48
C LYS A 9 -29.80 9.14 -15.28
N THR A 10 -30.76 8.23 -15.45
CA THR A 10 -30.53 6.78 -15.31
C THR A 10 -29.52 6.25 -16.33
N LYS A 11 -29.57 6.73 -17.58
CA LYS A 11 -28.55 6.42 -18.60
C LYS A 11 -27.15 6.91 -18.19
N ARG A 12 -27.03 8.15 -17.68
CA ARG A 12 -25.75 8.69 -17.18
C ARG A 12 -25.21 7.92 -15.97
N ASP A 13 -26.09 7.50 -15.06
CA ASP A 13 -25.70 6.70 -13.91
C ASP A 13 -25.27 5.28 -14.33
N ALA A 14 -25.93 4.69 -15.33
CA ALA A 14 -25.55 3.42 -15.92
C ALA A 14 -24.19 3.48 -16.63
N THR A 15 -23.91 4.54 -17.42
CA THR A 15 -22.61 4.71 -18.07
C THR A 15 -21.50 4.96 -17.06
N ARG A 16 -21.72 5.79 -16.04
CA ARG A 16 -20.75 6.00 -14.95
C ARG A 16 -20.41 4.70 -14.23
N ARG A 17 -21.42 3.86 -13.96
CA ARG A 17 -21.23 2.54 -13.36
C ARG A 17 -20.43 1.60 -14.26
N ALA A 18 -20.76 1.53 -15.55
CA ALA A 18 -20.05 0.70 -16.51
C ALA A 18 -18.56 1.08 -16.60
N LEU A 19 -18.26 2.38 -16.65
CA LEU A 19 -16.88 2.89 -16.65
C LEU A 19 -16.13 2.55 -15.36
N ALA A 20 -16.78 2.68 -14.19
CA ALA A 20 -16.18 2.31 -12.91
C ALA A 20 -15.89 0.80 -12.84
N LEU A 21 -16.80 -0.04 -13.34
CA LEU A 21 -16.61 -1.49 -13.39
C LEU A 21 -15.48 -1.90 -14.36
N SER A 22 -15.33 -1.24 -15.51
CA SER A 22 -14.19 -1.48 -16.40
C SER A 22 -12.86 -1.16 -15.71
N LYS A 23 -12.76 0.02 -15.11
CA LYS A 23 -11.57 0.43 -14.34
C LYS A 23 -11.26 -0.55 -13.20
N PHE A 24 -12.27 -1.05 -12.50
CA PHE A 24 -12.10 -2.05 -11.45
C PHE A 24 -11.53 -3.37 -12.01
N ARG A 25 -12.11 -3.87 -13.10
CA ARG A 25 -11.65 -5.11 -13.75
C ARG A 25 -10.23 -4.98 -14.28
N GLU A 26 -9.89 -3.86 -14.91
CA GLU A 26 -8.53 -3.55 -15.38
C GLU A 26 -7.54 -3.46 -14.22
N LYS A 27 -7.89 -2.73 -13.15
CA LYS A 27 -7.05 -2.66 -11.94
C LYS A 27 -6.80 -4.03 -11.35
N ARG A 28 -7.83 -4.89 -11.29
CA ARG A 28 -7.72 -6.25 -10.76
C ARG A 28 -6.80 -7.12 -11.61
N LYS A 29 -6.91 -7.04 -12.94
CA LYS A 29 -6.00 -7.74 -13.88
C LYS A 29 -4.55 -7.28 -13.73
N ASN A 30 -4.34 -5.98 -13.46
CA ASN A 30 -3.02 -5.38 -13.34
C ASN A 30 -2.47 -5.38 -11.89
N LEU A 31 -3.08 -6.12 -10.97
CA LEU A 31 -2.53 -6.29 -9.62
C LEU A 31 -1.22 -7.07 -9.70
N SER A 32 -0.14 -6.46 -9.23
CA SER A 32 1.14 -7.15 -9.02
C SER A 32 1.19 -7.67 -7.59
N PHE A 33 1.43 -8.98 -7.44
CA PHE A 33 1.61 -9.66 -6.16
C PHE A 33 3.07 -9.78 -5.74
N GLU A 34 3.98 -9.36 -6.60
CA GLU A 34 5.41 -9.39 -6.33
C GLU A 34 5.78 -8.37 -5.25
N LYS A 35 6.79 -8.69 -4.46
CA LYS A 35 7.30 -7.80 -3.43
C LYS A 35 7.95 -6.57 -4.06
N LYS A 36 7.21 -5.46 -4.15
CA LYS A 36 7.72 -4.20 -4.69
C LYS A 36 8.32 -3.31 -3.61
N VAL A 37 9.63 -3.05 -3.71
CA VAL A 37 10.28 -1.99 -2.92
C VAL A 37 10.03 -0.64 -3.58
N ARG A 38 9.14 0.16 -3.00
CA ARG A 38 8.77 1.49 -3.52
C ARG A 38 9.83 2.56 -3.23
N TYR A 39 10.46 2.49 -2.06
CA TYR A 39 11.42 3.50 -1.60
C TYR A 39 12.77 2.85 -1.32
N VAL A 40 13.65 2.90 -2.32
CA VAL A 40 14.98 2.28 -2.26
C VAL A 40 15.84 2.89 -1.15
N SER A 41 15.76 4.21 -0.93
CA SER A 41 16.48 4.90 0.15
C SER A 41 16.13 4.35 1.54
N ARG A 42 14.85 4.09 1.80
CA ARG A 42 14.38 3.51 3.08
C ARG A 42 14.84 2.06 3.24
N LYS A 43 14.90 1.28 2.16
CA LYS A 43 15.46 -0.08 2.16
C LYS A 43 16.93 -0.06 2.59
N LYS A 44 17.74 0.77 1.93
CA LYS A 44 19.19 0.93 2.25
C LYS A 44 19.42 1.31 3.71
N LEU A 45 18.63 2.25 4.24
CA LEU A 45 18.74 2.64 5.66
C LEU A 45 18.35 1.50 6.62
N ALA A 46 17.34 0.70 6.28
CA ALA A 46 16.91 -0.45 7.08
C ALA A 46 17.90 -1.63 7.02
N GLU A 47 18.64 -1.77 5.93
CA GLU A 47 19.73 -2.74 5.75
C GLU A 47 20.94 -2.37 6.63
N ASN A 48 21.28 -1.09 6.74
CA ASN A 48 22.42 -0.61 7.54
C ASN A 48 22.15 -0.49 9.06
N ARG A 49 20.90 -0.68 9.52
CA ARG A 49 20.55 -0.53 10.94
C ARG A 49 20.95 -1.77 11.76
N PRO A 50 21.53 -1.60 12.97
CA PRO A 50 21.89 -2.73 13.82
C PRO A 50 20.65 -3.48 14.30
N ARG A 51 20.74 -4.81 14.33
CA ARG A 51 19.66 -5.70 14.75
C ARG A 51 20.10 -6.73 15.78
N VAL A 52 19.23 -7.04 16.72
CA VAL A 52 19.36 -8.17 17.66
C VAL A 52 18.09 -9.00 17.54
N ARG A 53 18.20 -10.29 17.22
CA ARG A 53 17.06 -11.19 16.96
C ARG A 53 16.04 -10.62 15.95
N GLY A 54 16.52 -9.91 14.92
CA GLY A 54 15.70 -9.28 13.88
C GLY A 54 15.10 -7.91 14.22
N GLN A 55 15.16 -7.47 15.49
CA GLN A 55 14.63 -6.19 15.94
C GLN A 55 15.69 -5.08 15.86
N PHE A 56 15.29 -3.85 15.52
CA PHE A 56 16.21 -2.71 15.53
C PHE A 56 16.55 -2.30 16.97
N VAL A 57 17.84 -2.10 17.23
CA VAL A 57 18.31 -1.60 18.54
C VAL A 57 18.53 -0.09 18.52
N LYS A 58 18.30 0.56 19.67
CA LYS A 58 18.62 1.98 19.86
C LYS A 58 20.13 2.11 20.07
N ARG A 59 20.72 3.18 19.54
CA ARG A 59 22.17 3.43 19.64
C ARG A 59 22.65 3.87 21.04
N ASN A 60 21.73 4.06 22.00
CA ASN A 60 22.04 4.62 23.33
C ASN A 60 21.86 3.59 24.45
N LEU A 61 22.50 2.43 24.34
CA LEU A 61 22.97 1.70 25.52
C LEU A 61 24.42 1.31 25.28
N PRO A 62 25.34 1.53 26.23
CA PRO A 62 26.70 1.02 26.11
C PRO A 62 26.62 -0.48 25.84
N ALA A 63 27.41 -0.95 24.87
CA ALA A 63 27.36 -2.28 24.28
C ALA A 63 27.65 -3.45 25.26
N MET A 64 27.65 -3.21 26.57
CA MET A 64 28.04 -4.15 27.63
C MET A 64 26.89 -4.65 28.52
N GLU A 65 25.69 -4.06 28.48
CA GLU A 65 24.63 -4.43 29.45
C GLU A 65 23.66 -5.50 28.95
N VAL A 66 23.52 -5.68 27.63
CA VAL A 66 22.58 -6.66 27.03
C VAL A 66 23.10 -8.10 26.98
N MET A 67 24.30 -8.38 27.52
CA MET A 67 24.82 -9.75 27.70
C MET A 67 24.64 -10.31 29.12
N LEU A 68 24.15 -9.51 30.08
CA LEU A 68 24.02 -9.90 31.48
C LEU A 68 22.57 -10.12 31.96
N ALA A 69 21.57 -9.90 31.11
CA ALA A 69 20.20 -10.29 31.42
C ALA A 69 19.86 -11.59 30.67
N THR A 70 19.90 -12.69 31.43
CA THR A 70 19.45 -14.07 31.14
C THR A 70 18.30 -14.18 30.13
#